data_AF-A0A1J5PEB9-F1
#
_entry.id   AF-A0A1J5PEB9-F1
#
_cell.length_a   1.000
_cell.length_b   1.000
_cell.length_c   1.000
_cell.angle_alpha   90.00
_cell.angle_beta   90.00
_cell.angle_gamma   90.00
#
_symmetry.space_group_name_H-M   'P 1'
#
loop_
_entity.id
_entity.type
_entity.pdbx_description
1 polymer ?
#
loop_
_entity_poly.entity_id
_entity_poly.type
_entity_poly.pdbx_seq_one_letter_code
_entity_poly.pdbx_strand_id
1 'polypeptide(L)'
;MKPLDQIFTPDIASLDVRIGPLVFGKSEDEYAQAALAELHRTLAAIACVENVPAHVRQNIELSKNLLLYSTYVFAFTTAAVHYAQIALEASLRRALGKSEECRDNLDTMLKEAVSRNMLTGANHEHIVMSGFVSGSRNGFAHGKESREVLNQALAIPFVQMILSAINALFSGNHPKESA
;
A
#
# COMPACT_ATOMS: atom_id res chain seq x y z
N MET A 1 -16.65 1.56 6.21
CA MET A 1 -15.97 2.79 5.75
C MET A 1 -16.72 3.96 6.37
N LYS A 2 -16.04 4.95 6.97
CA LYS A 2 -16.74 6.11 7.55
C LYS A 2 -17.45 6.90 6.42
N PRO A 3 -18.62 7.51 6.68
CA PRO A 3 -19.25 8.46 5.75
C PRO A 3 -18.32 9.64 5.43
N LEU A 4 -18.31 10.11 4.18
CA LEU A 4 -17.40 11.15 3.67
C LEU A 4 -17.48 12.45 4.48
N ASP A 5 -18.65 12.79 4.99
CA ASP A 5 -18.97 13.95 5.82
C ASP A 5 -18.40 13.87 7.26
N GLN A 6 -17.89 12.71 7.67
CA GLN A 6 -17.41 12.46 9.05
C GLN A 6 -15.91 12.22 9.14
N ILE A 7 -15.18 12.33 8.02
CA ILE A 7 -13.77 11.96 7.97
C ILE A 7 -12.88 13.10 8.47
N PHE A 8 -13.06 14.36 8.02
CA PHE A 8 -12.63 15.59 8.71
C PHE A 8 -13.43 16.76 8.15
N THR A 9 -13.76 17.74 8.97
CA THR A 9 -13.90 19.13 8.50
C THR A 9 -12.51 19.75 8.53
N PRO A 10 -11.79 19.83 7.40
CA PRO A 10 -10.46 20.40 7.34
C PRO A 10 -10.56 21.90 7.10
N ASP A 11 -9.57 22.64 7.57
CA ASP A 11 -9.33 23.99 7.09
C ASP A 11 -8.77 23.91 5.66
N ILE A 12 -9.63 24.12 4.67
CA ILE A 12 -9.31 23.96 3.25
C ILE A 12 -8.21 24.93 2.82
N ALA A 13 -8.04 26.05 3.53
CA ALA A 13 -6.98 27.02 3.27
C ALA A 13 -5.55 26.49 3.54
N SER A 14 -5.41 25.38 4.28
CA SER A 14 -4.12 24.76 4.61
C SER A 14 -3.70 23.64 3.65
N LEU A 15 -4.59 23.24 2.73
CA LEU A 15 -4.40 22.11 1.83
C LEU A 15 -3.76 22.60 0.51
N ASP A 16 -2.43 22.52 0.41
CA ASP A 16 -1.71 22.66 -0.87
C ASP A 16 -1.92 21.39 -1.74
N VAL A 17 -3.17 21.10 -2.08
CA VAL A 17 -3.56 19.93 -2.88
C VAL A 17 -3.50 20.30 -4.35
N ARG A 18 -2.30 20.24 -4.93
CA ARG A 18 -2.12 20.25 -6.39
C ARG A 18 -2.16 18.83 -6.92
N ILE A 19 -3.35 18.22 -6.99
CA ILE A 19 -3.54 16.92 -7.64
C ILE A 19 -4.64 17.05 -8.71
N GLY A 20 -4.23 17.14 -9.98
CA GLY A 20 -5.12 17.00 -11.15
C GLY A 20 -5.13 18.19 -12.12
N PRO A 21 -5.53 17.97 -13.39
CA PRO A 21 -5.47 18.99 -14.44
C PRO A 21 -6.39 20.17 -14.12
N LEU A 22 -5.91 21.39 -14.42
CA LEU A 22 -6.65 22.65 -14.29
C LEU A 22 -8.02 22.55 -14.97
N VAL A 23 -9.09 22.39 -14.18
CA VAL A 23 -10.48 22.52 -14.61
C VAL A 23 -10.88 23.99 -14.53
N PHE A 24 -10.56 24.75 -15.59
CA PHE A 24 -10.90 26.18 -15.67
C PHE A 24 -12.33 26.47 -15.17
N GLY A 25 -12.44 27.36 -14.17
CA GLY A 25 -13.73 27.87 -13.66
C GLY A 25 -14.22 27.31 -12.32
N LYS A 26 -13.48 26.44 -11.64
CA LYS A 26 -13.81 25.98 -10.27
C LYS A 26 -13.08 26.79 -9.19
N SER A 27 -13.73 26.96 -8.04
CA SER A 27 -13.12 27.46 -6.80
C SER A 27 -12.16 26.42 -6.19
N GLU A 28 -11.22 26.85 -5.36
CA GLU A 28 -10.24 25.97 -4.69
C GLU A 28 -10.93 24.85 -3.89
N ASP A 29 -12.05 25.16 -3.21
CA ASP A 29 -12.84 24.18 -2.46
C ASP A 29 -13.43 23.09 -3.36
N GLU A 30 -13.96 23.46 -4.52
CA GLU A 30 -14.54 22.50 -5.48
C GLU A 30 -13.46 21.58 -6.08
N TYR A 31 -12.24 22.07 -6.23
CA TYR A 31 -11.10 21.24 -6.62
C TYR A 31 -10.70 20.26 -5.53
N ALA A 32 -10.55 20.73 -4.29
CA ALA A 32 -10.18 19.89 -3.16
C ALA A 32 -11.20 18.76 -2.94
N GLN A 33 -12.49 19.06 -3.02
CA GLN A 33 -13.56 18.06 -2.91
C GLN A 33 -13.53 17.03 -4.05
N ALA A 34 -13.31 17.48 -5.29
CA ALA A 34 -13.22 16.58 -6.44
C ALA A 34 -11.99 15.64 -6.34
N ALA A 35 -10.84 16.17 -5.91
CA ALA A 35 -9.63 15.39 -5.69
C ALA A 35 -9.81 14.36 -4.57
N LEU A 36 -10.44 14.74 -3.45
CA LEU A 36 -10.73 13.84 -2.34
C LEU A 36 -11.72 12.73 -2.76
N ALA A 37 -12.75 13.07 -3.52
CA ALA A 37 -13.70 12.08 -4.05
C ALA A 37 -13.02 11.08 -4.99
N GLU A 38 -12.11 11.55 -5.85
CA GLU A 38 -11.35 10.67 -6.74
C GLU A 38 -10.37 9.77 -5.98
N LEU A 39 -9.70 10.29 -4.97
CA LEU A 39 -8.87 9.50 -4.07
C LEU A 39 -9.69 8.42 -3.37
N HIS A 40 -10.87 8.78 -2.83
CA HIS A 40 -11.75 7.83 -2.17
C HIS A 40 -12.21 6.71 -3.11
N ARG A 41 -12.57 7.04 -4.36
CA ARG A 41 -12.89 6.05 -5.40
C ARG A 41 -11.70 5.13 -5.71
N THR A 42 -10.52 5.72 -5.91
CA THR A 42 -9.28 4.99 -6.21
C THR A 42 -8.95 4.01 -5.09
N LEU A 43 -9.03 4.43 -3.84
CA LEU A 43 -8.77 3.57 -2.68
C LEU A 43 -9.87 2.52 -2.50
N ALA A 44 -11.13 2.82 -2.78
CA ALA A 44 -12.21 1.85 -2.73
C ALA A 44 -12.02 0.67 -3.72
N ALA A 45 -11.38 0.93 -4.86
CA ALA A 45 -11.04 -0.11 -5.84
C ALA A 45 -9.92 -1.07 -5.37
N ILE A 46 -9.16 -0.70 -4.33
CA ILE A 46 -8.14 -1.54 -3.71
C ILE A 46 -8.85 -2.55 -2.78
N ALA A 47 -9.08 -3.76 -3.29
CA ALA A 47 -9.80 -4.83 -2.61
C ALA A 47 -9.05 -6.18 -2.60
N CYS A 48 -9.09 -6.87 -1.46
CA CYS A 48 -8.51 -8.20 -1.29
C CYS A 48 -9.48 -9.31 -1.75
N VAL A 49 -8.99 -10.31 -2.49
CA VAL A 49 -9.76 -11.52 -2.85
C VAL A 49 -10.16 -12.33 -1.62
N GLU A 50 -11.28 -13.06 -1.64
CA GLU A 50 -11.94 -13.71 -0.49
C GLU A 50 -11.05 -14.62 0.38
N ASN A 51 -10.03 -15.24 -0.20
CA ASN A 51 -9.13 -16.15 0.52
C ASN A 51 -8.02 -15.44 1.33
N VAL A 52 -7.89 -14.12 1.22
CA VAL A 52 -6.88 -13.36 2.00
C VAL A 52 -7.24 -13.37 3.49
N PRO A 53 -6.29 -13.70 4.40
CA PRO A 53 -6.52 -13.74 5.83
C PRO A 53 -7.02 -12.40 6.42
N ALA A 54 -7.86 -12.46 7.45
CA ALA A 54 -8.48 -11.29 8.06
C ALA A 54 -7.47 -10.24 8.54
N HIS A 55 -6.38 -10.65 9.19
CA HIS A 55 -5.33 -9.73 9.66
C HIS A 55 -4.58 -9.03 8.51
N VAL A 56 -4.40 -9.70 7.36
CA VAL A 56 -3.81 -9.09 6.16
C VAL A 56 -4.76 -8.03 5.60
N ARG A 57 -6.06 -8.34 5.52
CA ARG A 57 -7.08 -7.36 5.07
C ARG A 57 -7.14 -6.14 5.95
N GLN A 58 -7.05 -6.32 7.27
CA GLN A 58 -7.04 -5.23 8.23
C GLN A 58 -5.85 -4.29 8.00
N ASN A 59 -4.65 -4.83 7.75
CA ASN A 59 -3.48 -4.02 7.42
C ASN A 59 -3.63 -3.28 6.08
N ILE A 60 -4.24 -3.89 5.07
CA ILE A 60 -4.53 -3.20 3.79
C ILE A 60 -5.57 -2.10 3.97
N GLU A 61 -6.61 -2.33 4.75
CA GLU A 61 -7.62 -1.29 5.04
C GLU A 61 -7.01 -0.14 5.84
N LEU A 62 -6.12 -0.43 6.79
CA LEU A 62 -5.37 0.59 7.51
C LEU A 62 -4.44 1.38 6.58
N SER A 63 -3.74 0.71 5.66
CA SER A 63 -2.93 1.36 4.62
C SER A 63 -3.77 2.32 3.76
N LYS A 64 -4.96 1.90 3.32
CA LYS A 64 -5.90 2.76 2.57
C LYS A 64 -6.34 3.97 3.38
N ASN A 65 -6.70 3.77 4.65
CA ASN A 65 -7.09 4.87 5.53
C ASN A 65 -5.93 5.86 5.72
N LEU A 66 -4.70 5.38 5.89
CA LEU A 66 -3.52 6.24 5.98
C LEU A 66 -3.26 7.02 4.69
N LEU A 67 -3.47 6.43 3.50
CA LEU A 67 -3.42 7.16 2.22
C LEU A 67 -4.52 8.19 2.08
N LEU A 68 -5.71 7.94 2.64
CA LEU A 68 -6.77 8.95 2.68
C LEU A 68 -6.36 10.09 3.62
N TYR A 69 -5.84 9.76 4.80
CA TYR A 69 -5.38 10.74 5.78
C TYR A 69 -4.11 11.50 5.37
N SER A 70 -3.36 10.98 4.40
CA SER A 70 -2.15 11.64 3.92
C SER A 70 -2.44 12.94 3.17
N THR A 71 -3.69 13.20 2.78
CA THR A 71 -4.10 14.52 2.28
C THR A 71 -3.93 15.60 3.34
N TYR A 72 -4.06 15.25 4.63
CA TYR A 72 -3.91 16.19 5.75
C TYR A 72 -2.52 16.12 6.39
N VAL A 73 -1.91 14.93 6.42
CA VAL A 73 -0.61 14.72 7.06
C VAL A 73 0.29 13.90 6.14
N PHE A 74 1.24 14.59 5.48
CA PHE A 74 2.11 13.98 4.46
C PHE A 74 2.85 12.72 4.94
N ALA A 75 3.26 12.67 6.21
CA ALA A 75 3.95 11.53 6.83
C ALA A 75 3.14 10.22 6.79
N PHE A 76 1.81 10.28 6.71
CA PHE A 76 0.98 9.08 6.60
C PHE A 76 1.14 8.35 5.28
N THR A 77 1.67 9.00 4.25
CA THR A 77 1.98 8.35 2.98
C THR A 77 2.99 7.22 3.17
N THR A 78 4.11 7.51 3.82
CA THR A 78 5.15 6.50 4.09
C THR A 78 4.62 5.42 5.03
N ALA A 79 3.87 5.80 6.07
CA ALA A 79 3.24 4.83 6.98
C ALA A 79 2.29 3.88 6.24
N ALA A 80 1.49 4.39 5.30
CA ALA A 80 0.59 3.56 4.52
C ALA A 80 1.31 2.47 3.73
N VAL A 81 2.43 2.82 3.08
CA VAL A 81 3.21 1.84 2.32
C VAL A 81 3.86 0.81 3.26
N HIS A 82 4.32 1.20 4.45
CA HIS A 82 4.80 0.26 5.45
C HIS A 82 3.74 -0.75 5.89
N TYR A 83 2.51 -0.31 6.15
CA TYR A 83 1.41 -1.22 6.50
C TYR A 83 1.08 -2.20 5.36
N ALA A 84 1.14 -1.74 4.10
CA ALA A 84 1.00 -2.64 2.95
C ALA A 84 2.15 -3.66 2.88
N GLN A 85 3.39 -3.24 3.12
CA GLN A 85 4.55 -4.16 3.15
C GLN A 85 4.45 -5.19 4.27
N ILE A 86 4.00 -4.79 5.47
CA ILE A 86 3.76 -5.73 6.57
C ILE A 86 2.70 -6.77 6.17
N ALA A 87 1.63 -6.34 5.49
CA ALA A 87 0.59 -7.23 4.97
C ALA A 87 1.17 -8.23 3.94
N LEU A 88 2.07 -7.78 3.07
CA LEU A 88 2.76 -8.63 2.09
C LEU A 88 3.70 -9.63 2.76
N GLU A 89 4.53 -9.19 3.71
CA GLU A 89 5.42 -10.07 4.46
C GLU A 89 4.64 -11.18 5.17
N ALA A 90 3.54 -10.83 5.85
CA ALA A 90 2.67 -11.81 6.50
C ALA A 90 2.04 -12.79 5.49
N SER A 91 1.61 -12.27 4.33
CA SER A 91 1.05 -13.08 3.25
C SER A 91 2.06 -14.08 2.68
N LEU A 92 3.29 -13.62 2.41
CA LEU A 92 4.38 -14.45 1.91
C LEU A 92 4.77 -15.53 2.91
N ARG A 93 4.95 -15.19 4.19
CA ARG A 93 5.26 -16.19 5.24
C ARG A 93 4.22 -17.30 5.27
N ARG A 94 2.94 -16.92 5.26
CA ARG A 94 1.84 -17.90 5.25
C ARG A 94 1.85 -18.75 3.98
N ALA A 95 1.97 -18.12 2.82
CA ALA A 95 1.91 -18.82 1.53
C ALA A 95 3.10 -19.78 1.34
N LEU A 96 4.29 -19.41 1.85
CA LEU A 96 5.50 -20.22 1.80
C LEU A 96 5.63 -21.24 2.94
N GLY A 97 4.69 -21.28 3.89
CA GLY A 97 4.75 -22.16 5.06
C GLY A 97 5.90 -21.83 6.03
N LYS A 98 6.33 -20.57 6.10
CA LYS A 98 7.42 -20.10 6.97
C LYS A 98 6.89 -19.89 8.40
N SER A 99 7.73 -20.17 9.40
CA SER A 99 7.43 -19.85 10.80
C SER A 99 7.47 -18.34 11.06
N GLU A 100 6.86 -17.90 12.17
CA GLU A 100 6.93 -16.50 12.61
C GLU A 100 8.35 -16.06 12.96
N GLU A 101 9.22 -16.99 13.36
CA GLU A 101 10.63 -16.76 13.68
C GLU A 101 11.54 -16.68 12.44
N CYS A 102 10.98 -16.90 11.24
CA CYS A 102 11.73 -16.85 10.00
C CYS A 102 12.38 -15.46 9.81
N ARG A 103 13.72 -15.48 9.65
CA ARG A 103 14.54 -14.28 9.46
C ARG A 103 14.75 -13.92 7.99
N ASP A 104 14.10 -14.62 7.07
CA ASP A 104 14.17 -14.28 5.65
C ASP A 104 13.63 -12.87 5.44
N ASN A 105 14.40 -12.06 4.72
CA ASN A 105 13.96 -10.72 4.36
C ASN A 105 12.93 -10.79 3.22
N LEU A 106 12.26 -9.66 2.96
CA LEU A 106 11.23 -9.57 1.93
C LEU A 106 11.73 -9.97 0.53
N ASP A 107 12.94 -9.57 0.14
CA ASP A 107 13.52 -9.92 -1.17
C ASP A 107 13.72 -11.44 -1.31
N THR A 108 14.26 -12.09 -0.27
CA THR A 108 14.42 -13.55 -0.22
C THR A 108 13.08 -14.26 -0.38
N MET A 109 12.05 -13.85 0.37
CA MET A 109 10.71 -14.46 0.27
C MET A 109 10.05 -14.21 -1.08
N LEU A 110 10.23 -13.04 -1.69
CA LEU A 110 9.69 -12.75 -3.02
C LEU A 110 10.38 -13.61 -4.10
N LYS A 111 11.70 -13.77 -4.05
CA LYS A 111 12.45 -14.65 -4.96
C LYS A 111 11.97 -16.09 -4.88
N GLU A 112 11.73 -16.57 -3.67
CA GLU A 112 11.21 -17.91 -3.43
C GLU A 112 9.76 -18.08 -3.93
N ALA A 113 8.89 -17.08 -3.70
CA ALA A 113 7.53 -17.11 -4.24
C ALA A 113 7.52 -17.10 -5.78
N VAL A 114 8.44 -16.38 -6.43
CA VAL A 114 8.63 -16.43 -7.89
C VAL A 114 9.14 -17.80 -8.35
N SER A 115 10.14 -18.38 -7.67
CA SER A 115 10.67 -19.69 -8.05
C SER A 115 9.64 -20.82 -7.89
N ARG A 116 8.69 -20.67 -6.98
CA ARG A 116 7.54 -21.56 -6.79
C ARG A 116 6.35 -21.26 -7.71
N ASN A 117 6.48 -20.34 -8.67
CA ASN A 117 5.42 -19.87 -9.58
C ASN A 117 4.18 -19.29 -8.87
N MET A 118 4.33 -18.83 -7.62
CA MET A 118 3.27 -18.19 -6.84
C MET A 118 3.10 -16.71 -7.21
N LEU A 119 4.19 -16.11 -7.71
CA LEU A 119 4.26 -14.73 -8.20
C LEU A 119 5.01 -14.71 -9.54
N THR A 120 4.77 -13.68 -10.35
CA THR A 120 5.53 -13.43 -11.58
C THR A 120 6.80 -12.64 -11.28
N GLY A 121 7.80 -12.71 -12.17
CA GLY A 121 9.02 -11.89 -12.07
C GLY A 121 8.73 -10.38 -12.01
N ALA A 122 7.70 -9.90 -12.70
CA ALA A 122 7.27 -8.51 -12.64
C ALA A 122 6.79 -8.08 -11.25
N ASN A 123 6.16 -8.99 -10.48
CA ASN A 123 5.78 -8.70 -9.10
C ASN A 123 7.03 -8.53 -8.22
N HIS A 124 8.07 -9.34 -8.43
CA HIS A 124 9.33 -9.22 -7.70
C HIS A 124 10.05 -7.91 -8.04
N GLU A 125 10.27 -7.61 -9.32
CA GLU A 125 11.01 -6.41 -9.74
C GLU A 125 10.36 -5.12 -9.25
N HIS A 126 9.03 -5.00 -9.38
CA HIS A 126 8.31 -3.79 -8.96
C HIS A 126 8.27 -3.61 -7.43
N ILE A 127 8.20 -4.71 -6.68
CA ILE A 127 8.21 -4.65 -5.21
C ILE A 127 9.63 -4.45 -4.69
N VAL A 128 10.66 -5.01 -5.33
CA VAL A 128 12.05 -4.77 -4.96
C VAL A 128 12.51 -3.36 -5.33
N MET A 129 11.98 -2.77 -6.41
CA MET A 129 12.13 -1.34 -6.68
C MET A 129 11.51 -0.46 -5.59
N SER A 130 10.57 -0.98 -4.78
CA SER A 130 10.11 -0.32 -3.55
C SER A 130 11.13 -0.41 -2.39
N GLY A 131 12.33 -0.95 -2.61
CA GLY A 131 13.42 -1.06 -1.64
C GLY A 131 13.80 0.27 -0.98
N PHE A 132 13.47 1.41 -1.60
CA PHE A 132 13.44 2.73 -0.97
C PHE A 132 12.68 2.71 0.37
N VAL A 133 11.48 2.14 0.39
CA VAL A 133 10.63 2.08 1.59
C VAL A 133 11.24 1.18 2.66
N SER A 134 11.82 0.04 2.27
CA SER A 134 12.55 -0.82 3.22
C SER A 134 13.79 -0.12 3.79
N GLY A 135 14.49 0.66 2.97
CA GLY A 135 15.60 1.53 3.38
C GLY A 135 15.16 2.63 4.34
N SER A 136 14.07 3.33 4.04
CA SER A 136 13.49 4.35 4.92
C SER A 136 13.03 3.74 6.25
N ARG A 137 12.42 2.54 6.25
CA ARG A 137 12.02 1.80 7.47
C ARG A 137 13.21 1.56 8.39
N ASN A 138 14.29 0.99 7.84
CA ASN A 138 15.52 0.75 8.59
C ASN A 138 16.16 2.06 9.05
N GLY A 139 16.13 3.10 8.23
CA GLY A 139 16.57 4.45 8.61
C GLY A 139 15.86 4.95 9.87
N PHE A 140 14.52 4.93 9.87
CA PHE A 140 13.71 5.32 11.03
C PHE A 140 14.00 4.47 12.27
N ALA A 141 14.08 3.14 12.11
CA ALA A 141 14.39 2.22 13.21
C ALA A 141 15.77 2.49 13.86
N HIS A 142 16.70 3.08 13.11
CA HIS A 142 18.03 3.48 13.58
C HIS A 142 18.16 4.98 13.88
N GLY A 143 17.04 5.70 14.00
CA GLY A 143 17.03 7.12 14.39
C GLY A 143 17.60 8.07 13.33
N LYS A 144 17.70 7.64 12.07
CA LYS A 144 18.08 8.53 10.98
C LYS A 144 16.91 9.45 10.65
N GLU A 145 17.17 10.76 10.62
CA GLU A 145 16.22 11.71 10.06
C GLU A 145 16.06 11.45 8.57
N SER A 146 14.92 10.87 8.20
CA SER A 146 14.54 10.74 6.80
C SER A 146 13.94 12.06 6.32
N ARG A 147 14.64 12.76 5.43
CA ARG A 147 14.03 13.82 4.58
C ARG A 147 13.21 13.23 3.44
N GLU A 148 13.17 11.90 3.35
CA GLU A 148 12.61 11.12 2.27
C GLU A 148 11.21 10.63 2.68
N VAL A 149 10.24 11.54 2.60
CA VAL A 149 8.83 11.19 2.76
C VAL A 149 8.26 10.89 1.38
N LEU A 150 7.60 9.74 1.24
CA LEU A 150 7.05 9.29 -0.02
C LEU A 150 5.85 10.19 -0.38
N ASN A 151 5.78 10.67 -1.62
CA ASN A 151 4.61 11.42 -2.10
C ASN A 151 3.46 10.45 -2.41
N GLN A 152 2.22 10.87 -2.12
CA GLN A 152 0.99 10.13 -2.38
C GLN A 152 0.91 9.61 -3.83
N ALA A 153 1.39 10.39 -4.81
CA ALA A 153 1.44 10.00 -6.22
C ALA A 153 2.27 8.72 -6.49
N LEU A 154 3.27 8.45 -5.66
CA LEU A 154 4.07 7.23 -5.73
C LEU A 154 3.50 6.13 -4.84
N ALA A 155 2.89 6.50 -3.70
CA ALA A 155 2.42 5.54 -2.71
C ALA A 155 1.20 4.73 -3.15
N ILE A 156 0.25 5.35 -3.85
CA ILE A 156 -0.94 4.66 -4.36
C ILE A 156 -0.54 3.50 -5.31
N PRO A 157 0.31 3.73 -6.35
CA PRO A 157 0.85 2.64 -7.17
C PRO A 157 1.54 1.55 -6.35
N PHE A 158 2.34 1.89 -5.34
CA PHE A 158 2.99 0.89 -4.49
C PHE A 158 1.99 0.01 -3.74
N VAL A 159 0.97 0.61 -3.12
CA VAL A 159 -0.07 -0.16 -2.41
C VAL A 159 -0.86 -1.05 -3.38
N GLN A 160 -1.14 -0.56 -4.59
CA GLN A 160 -1.79 -1.36 -5.64
C GLN A 160 -0.93 -2.55 -6.09
N MET A 161 0.37 -2.35 -6.31
CA MET A 161 1.30 -3.42 -6.68
C MET A 161 1.42 -4.47 -5.57
N ILE A 162 1.52 -4.03 -4.31
CA ILE A 162 1.54 -4.92 -3.15
C ILE A 162 0.24 -5.72 -3.05
N LEU A 163 -0.92 -5.08 -3.20
CA LEU A 163 -2.20 -5.77 -3.17
C LEU A 163 -2.29 -6.80 -4.31
N SER A 164 -1.84 -6.46 -5.51
CA SER A 164 -1.82 -7.38 -6.65
C SER A 164 -1.03 -8.65 -6.32
N ALA A 165 0.15 -8.50 -5.71
CA ALA A 165 0.94 -9.65 -5.25
C ALA A 165 0.23 -10.45 -4.15
N ILE A 166 -0.36 -9.79 -3.14
CA ILE A 166 -1.15 -10.49 -2.11
C ILE A 166 -2.29 -11.28 -2.74
N ASN A 167 -3.06 -10.67 -3.63
CA ASN A 167 -4.16 -11.34 -4.32
C ASN A 167 -3.66 -12.52 -5.15
N ALA A 168 -2.52 -12.39 -5.84
CA ALA A 168 -1.92 -13.50 -6.59
C ALA A 168 -1.59 -14.70 -5.70
N LEU A 169 -1.04 -14.48 -4.50
CA LEU A 169 -0.72 -15.55 -3.53
C LEU A 169 -1.97 -16.36 -3.11
N PHE A 170 -3.15 -15.74 -3.08
CA PHE A 170 -4.39 -16.33 -2.56
C PHE A 170 -5.47 -16.64 -3.60
N SER A 171 -5.24 -16.34 -4.89
CA SER A 171 -6.22 -16.57 -5.97
C SER A 171 -6.26 -18.01 -6.52
N GLY A 172 -5.47 -18.94 -5.96
CA GLY A 172 -5.60 -20.38 -6.24
C GLY A 172 -4.83 -20.91 -7.45
N ASN A 173 -3.92 -20.14 -8.07
CA ASN A 173 -3.07 -20.61 -9.17
C ASN A 173 -1.82 -21.38 -8.72
N HIS A 174 -1.93 -22.20 -7.66
CA HIS A 174 -0.83 -23.08 -7.27
C HIS A 174 -1.04 -24.44 -7.96
N PRO A 175 -0.12 -24.92 -8.82
CA PRO A 175 -0.19 -26.29 -9.30
C PRO A 175 -0.18 -27.20 -8.06
N LYS A 176 -1.23 -28.02 -7.93
CA LYS A 176 -1.36 -29.01 -6.86
C LYS A 176 -0.06 -29.79 -6.76
N GLU A 177 0.53 -29.84 -5.56
CA GLU A 177 1.56 -30.82 -5.25
C GLU A 177 1.01 -32.21 -5.58
N SER A 178 1.62 -32.85 -6.58
CA SER A 178 1.44 -34.26 -6.85
C SER A 178 2.06 -35.03 -5.69
N ALA A 179 1.19 -35.52 -4.81
CA ALA A 179 1.51 -36.55 -3.82
C ALA A 179 1.76 -37.91 -4.49
#